data_AF-A0A5C5YAZ6-F1
#
_entry.id   AF-A0A5C5YAZ6-F1
#
_cell.length_a   1.000
_cell.length_b   1.000
_cell.length_c   1.000
_cell.angle_alpha   90.00
_cell.angle_beta   90.00
_cell.angle_gamma   90.00
#
_symmetry.space_group_name_H-M   'P 1'
#
loop_
_entity.id
_entity.type
_entity.pdbx_description
1 polymer ?
#
loop_
_entity_poly.entity_id
_entity_poly.type
_entity_poly.pdbx_seq_one_letter_code
_entity_poly.pdbx_strand_id
1 'polypeptide(L)'
;MDRVHSQSSRAIDQIDHVAVVVGEPAVNQRHTGILYRVVESGPLEFLHLAWHCDLRRDRQIRPEYCWAELSVNKRRLIQLAAVCDAIAHENSADAIRYGLSNPVGVFDTDTKKFLLGPTRGGLTCASFVLAVFDCARLQLVEYSGWPSPDAEDYQWQEAVLNTLMQMRASNPNQVTQEHIDCVRDEAGSSARFRPEQVAAAAAIRERRPVKYRYASLVGQQIVRLLRGQPFEREIRMSVWDRVMRWIDRFR
;
A
#
# COMPACT_ATOMS: atom_id res chain seq x y z
N MET A 1 8.05 16.32 -8.00
CA MET A 1 7.83 15.29 -6.95
C MET A 1 9.01 14.37 -7.03
N ASP A 2 10.04 14.62 -6.23
CA ASP A 2 11.41 14.25 -6.63
C ASP A 2 11.77 12.80 -6.26
N ARG A 3 10.79 12.03 -5.76
CA ARG A 3 10.94 10.67 -5.26
C ARG A 3 9.96 9.68 -5.88
N VAL A 4 9.16 10.11 -6.86
CA VAL A 4 8.31 9.21 -7.64
C VAL A 4 8.90 9.11 -9.04
N HIS A 5 9.15 7.88 -9.47
CA HIS A 5 9.87 7.59 -10.70
C HIS A 5 9.13 6.55 -11.52
N SER A 6 9.18 6.70 -12.85
CA SER A 6 8.87 5.66 -13.83
C SER A 6 10.16 5.05 -14.38
N GLN A 7 10.04 3.91 -15.07
CA GLN A 7 11.17 3.28 -15.78
C GLN A 7 11.80 4.18 -16.84
N SER A 8 11.04 5.13 -17.39
CA SER A 8 11.55 6.13 -18.34
C SER A 8 12.34 7.27 -17.68
N SER A 9 12.09 7.53 -16.39
CA SER A 9 12.74 8.64 -15.65
C SER A 9 13.95 8.21 -14.83
N ARG A 10 14.00 6.95 -14.41
CA ARG A 10 15.04 6.39 -13.54
C ARG A 10 15.12 4.89 -13.76
N ALA A 11 16.33 4.32 -13.76
CA ALA A 11 16.49 2.88 -13.88
C ALA A 11 16.10 2.17 -12.57
N ILE A 12 15.41 1.03 -12.68
CA ILE A 12 14.86 0.31 -11.51
C ILE A 12 15.96 -0.30 -10.62
N ASP A 13 17.13 -0.58 -11.19
CA ASP A 13 18.30 -1.11 -10.50
C ASP A 13 18.96 -0.08 -9.56
N GLN A 14 18.60 1.20 -9.68
CA GLN A 14 19.05 2.28 -8.80
C GLN A 14 18.25 2.38 -7.48
N ILE A 15 17.30 1.46 -7.26
CA ILE A 15 16.60 1.34 -5.97
C ILE A 15 17.52 0.59 -4.99
N ASP A 16 17.96 1.28 -3.93
CA ASP A 16 18.88 0.71 -2.93
C ASP A 16 18.38 -0.62 -2.34
N HIS A 17 17.19 -0.58 -1.71
CA HIS A 17 16.66 -1.70 -0.94
C HIS A 17 15.15 -1.78 -0.98
N VAL A 18 14.42 -0.66 -0.87
CA VAL A 18 12.95 -0.67 -0.85
C VAL A 18 12.37 0.56 -1.56
N ALA A 19 11.33 0.34 -2.35
CA ALA A 19 10.44 1.37 -2.89
C ALA A 19 8.98 0.89 -2.87
N VAL A 20 8.02 1.81 -2.80
CA VAL A 20 6.58 1.46 -2.90
C VAL A 20 6.12 1.66 -4.34
N VAL A 21 5.61 0.61 -4.95
CA VAL A 21 5.17 0.60 -6.35
C VAL A 21 3.73 1.07 -6.45
N VAL A 22 3.37 1.75 -7.54
CA VAL A 22 1.99 2.08 -7.90
C VAL A 22 1.81 2.04 -9.40
N GLY A 23 0.70 1.46 -9.86
CA GLY A 23 0.34 1.38 -11.28
C GLY A 23 -1.16 1.34 -11.48
N GLU A 24 -1.59 1.45 -12.74
CA GLU A 24 -3.00 1.33 -13.17
C GLU A 24 -3.10 0.19 -14.19
N PRO A 25 -3.03 -1.10 -13.75
CA PRO A 25 -3.01 -2.24 -14.66
C PRO A 25 -4.29 -2.40 -15.51
N ALA A 26 -5.39 -1.80 -15.07
CA ALA A 26 -6.63 -1.67 -15.82
C ALA A 26 -7.27 -0.30 -15.55
N VAL A 27 -8.13 0.16 -16.45
CA VAL A 27 -8.76 1.50 -16.38
C VAL A 27 -9.47 1.69 -15.04
N ASN A 28 -9.09 2.74 -14.30
CA ASN A 28 -9.56 3.08 -12.96
C ASN A 28 -9.28 2.02 -11.87
N GLN A 29 -8.52 0.97 -12.17
CA GLN A 29 -8.08 -0.03 -11.21
C GLN A 29 -6.60 0.14 -10.96
N ARG A 30 -6.27 0.70 -9.79
CA ARG A 30 -4.88 0.91 -9.38
C ARG A 30 -4.42 -0.23 -8.48
N HIS A 31 -3.12 -0.48 -8.50
CA HIS A 31 -2.46 -1.51 -7.72
C HIS A 31 -1.19 -0.97 -7.07
N THR A 32 -0.83 -1.51 -5.91
CA THR A 32 0.39 -1.15 -5.19
C THR A 32 1.02 -2.37 -4.55
N GLY A 33 2.32 -2.27 -4.30
CA GLY A 33 3.11 -3.27 -3.60
C GLY A 33 4.48 -2.69 -3.26
N ILE A 34 5.45 -3.56 -3.00
CA ILE A 34 6.77 -3.17 -2.51
C ILE A 34 7.82 -3.78 -3.42
N LEU A 35 8.67 -2.94 -4.02
CA LEU A 35 9.93 -3.41 -4.57
C LEU A 35 10.93 -3.54 -3.43
N TYR A 36 11.59 -4.67 -3.32
CA TYR A 36 12.64 -4.84 -2.33
C TYR A 36 13.79 -5.73 -2.81
N ARG A 37 14.96 -5.55 -2.19
CA ARG A 37 16.10 -6.46 -2.25
C ARG A 37 16.80 -6.51 -0.90
N VAL A 38 17.12 -7.71 -0.42
CA VAL A 38 17.80 -7.90 0.87
C VAL A 38 19.28 -7.50 0.77
N VAL A 39 19.92 -7.89 -0.34
CA VAL A 39 21.32 -7.57 -0.66
C VAL A 39 21.33 -6.56 -1.81
N GLU A 40 22.17 -5.53 -1.71
CA GLU A 40 22.24 -4.41 -2.68
C GLU A 40 22.54 -4.89 -4.11
N SER A 41 23.44 -5.88 -4.26
CA SER A 41 23.75 -6.53 -5.54
C SER A 41 22.75 -7.63 -5.95
N GLY A 42 21.76 -7.92 -5.11
CA GLY A 42 20.76 -8.96 -5.35
C GLY A 42 19.65 -8.54 -6.32
N PRO A 43 18.81 -9.49 -6.75
CA PRO A 43 17.66 -9.17 -7.59
C PRO A 43 16.66 -8.31 -6.81
N LEU A 44 16.00 -7.40 -7.53
CA LEU A 44 14.85 -6.69 -7.01
C LEU A 44 13.59 -7.51 -7.25
N GLU A 45 12.76 -7.65 -6.23
CA GLU A 45 11.52 -8.39 -6.31
C GLU A 45 10.35 -7.49 -5.96
N PHE A 46 9.25 -7.68 -6.68
CA PHE A 46 7.98 -6.99 -6.45
C PHE A 46 7.08 -7.87 -5.59
N LEU A 47 7.00 -7.54 -4.30
CA LEU A 47 6.11 -8.17 -3.33
C LEU A 47 4.76 -7.46 -3.33
N HIS A 48 3.70 -8.17 -3.67
CA HIS A 48 2.35 -7.60 -3.67
C HIS A 48 1.29 -8.67 -3.44
N LEU A 49 0.20 -8.26 -2.79
CA LEU A 49 -1.02 -9.05 -2.68
C LEU A 49 -1.88 -8.77 -3.91
N ALA A 50 -1.76 -9.62 -4.93
CA ALA A 50 -2.40 -9.42 -6.23
C ALA A 50 -3.93 -9.56 -6.12
N TRP A 51 -4.40 -10.55 -5.37
CA TRP A 51 -5.81 -10.78 -5.07
C TRP A 51 -6.00 -11.72 -3.86
N HIS A 52 -7.19 -12.31 -3.71
CA HIS A 52 -7.54 -13.21 -2.63
C HIS A 52 -6.63 -14.44 -2.59
N CYS A 53 -5.87 -14.56 -1.50
CA CYS A 53 -4.91 -15.65 -1.28
C CYS A 53 -3.87 -15.74 -2.41
N ASP A 54 -3.44 -14.60 -2.95
CA ASP A 54 -2.51 -14.51 -4.08
C ASP A 54 -1.40 -13.51 -3.77
N LEU A 55 -0.47 -13.94 -2.91
CA LEU A 55 0.73 -13.18 -2.55
C LEU A 55 1.87 -13.54 -3.51
N ARG A 56 2.38 -12.55 -4.25
CA ARG A 56 3.39 -12.79 -5.30
C ARG A 56 4.73 -12.12 -5.01
N ARG A 57 5.80 -12.73 -5.54
CA ARG A 57 7.14 -12.18 -5.68
C ARG A 57 7.52 -12.16 -7.16
N ASP A 58 7.16 -11.10 -7.87
CA ASP A 58 7.50 -10.98 -9.28
C ASP A 58 8.93 -10.42 -9.44
N ARG A 59 9.74 -11.04 -10.31
CA ARG A 59 11.10 -10.56 -10.61
C ARG A 59 11.14 -9.38 -11.59
N GLN A 60 9.99 -9.01 -12.11
CA GLN A 60 9.83 -7.94 -13.09
C GLN A 60 8.58 -7.14 -12.74
N ILE A 61 8.65 -5.82 -12.94
CA ILE A 61 7.48 -4.96 -12.92
C ILE A 61 7.13 -4.56 -14.34
N ARG A 62 5.84 -4.44 -14.61
CA ARG A 62 5.39 -3.99 -15.93
C ARG A 62 5.75 -2.50 -16.14
N PRO A 63 5.98 -2.05 -17.38
CA PRO A 63 6.40 -0.67 -17.68
C PRO A 63 5.43 0.41 -17.20
N GLU A 64 4.13 0.12 -17.05
CA GLU A 64 3.13 1.08 -16.58
C GLU A 64 3.16 1.35 -15.07
N TYR A 65 4.01 0.66 -14.31
CA TYR A 65 4.20 0.92 -12.89
C TYR A 65 5.27 2.02 -12.66
N CYS A 66 4.96 2.89 -11.70
CA CYS A 66 5.89 3.83 -11.09
C CYS A 66 6.27 3.35 -9.68
N TRP A 67 7.29 3.95 -9.08
CA TRP A 67 7.66 3.70 -7.68
C TRP A 67 7.98 4.97 -6.92
N ALA A 68 7.70 4.93 -5.63
CA ALA A 68 7.98 5.97 -4.65
C ALA A 68 9.14 5.53 -3.75
N GLU A 69 10.23 6.30 -3.76
CA GLU A 69 11.38 6.06 -2.90
C GLU A 69 11.16 6.64 -1.51
N LEU A 70 11.54 5.86 -0.50
CA LEU A 70 11.39 6.27 0.89
C LEU A 70 12.55 7.14 1.35
N SER A 71 12.24 8.30 1.92
CA SER A 71 13.24 9.06 2.67
C SER A 71 13.41 8.48 4.08
N VAL A 72 14.18 7.40 4.22
CA VAL A 72 14.65 6.85 5.50
C VAL A 72 16.12 6.46 5.37
N ASN A 73 16.80 6.25 6.51
CA ASN A 73 18.20 5.81 6.48
C ASN A 73 18.32 4.39 5.87
N LYS A 74 19.50 4.08 5.29
CA LYS A 74 19.77 2.81 4.61
C LYS A 74 19.55 1.59 5.51
N ARG A 75 19.93 1.66 6.79
CA ARG A 75 19.72 0.57 7.77
C ARG A 75 18.25 0.22 7.95
N ARG A 76 17.35 1.20 7.94
CA ARG A 76 15.90 1.00 8.03
C ARG A 76 15.34 0.42 6.74
N LEU A 77 15.89 0.75 5.58
CA LEU A 77 15.52 0.08 4.33
C LEU A 77 15.93 -1.40 4.33
N ILE A 78 17.14 -1.73 4.81
CA ILE A 78 17.59 -3.12 4.96
C ILE A 78 16.65 -3.90 5.88
N GLN A 79 16.30 -3.31 7.03
CA GLN A 79 15.34 -3.93 7.96
C GLN A 79 13.99 -4.17 7.29
N LEU A 80 13.46 -3.19 6.56
CA LEU A 80 12.20 -3.33 5.86
C LEU A 80 12.26 -4.39 4.75
N ALA A 81 13.37 -4.48 4.00
CA ALA A 81 13.58 -5.53 3.01
C ALA A 81 13.60 -6.92 3.66
N ALA A 82 14.24 -7.08 4.82
CA ALA A 82 14.21 -8.34 5.57
C ALA A 82 12.80 -8.70 6.07
N VAL A 83 12.00 -7.72 6.49
CA VAL A 83 10.58 -7.93 6.85
C VAL A 83 9.77 -8.36 5.63
N CYS A 84 9.99 -7.74 4.46
CA CYS A 84 9.33 -8.16 3.22
C CYS A 84 9.66 -9.62 2.88
N ASP A 85 10.94 -9.99 2.96
CA ASP A 85 11.40 -11.36 2.66
C ASP A 85 10.78 -12.39 3.60
N ALA A 86 10.77 -12.11 4.91
CA ALA A 86 10.17 -12.98 5.91
C ALA A 86 8.66 -13.12 5.73
N ILE A 87 7.92 -12.02 5.51
CA ILE A 87 6.48 -12.07 5.24
C ILE A 87 6.21 -12.91 3.98
N ALA A 88 6.99 -12.72 2.92
CA ALA A 88 6.81 -13.46 1.68
C ALA A 88 7.09 -14.97 1.85
N HIS A 89 8.10 -15.33 2.65
CA HIS A 89 8.42 -16.72 2.96
C HIS A 89 7.32 -17.40 3.78
N GLU A 90 6.94 -16.79 4.90
CA GLU A 90 6.05 -17.35 5.92
C GLU A 90 4.57 -17.42 5.47
N ASN A 91 4.22 -16.68 4.42
CA ASN A 91 2.87 -16.61 3.86
C ASN A 91 2.79 -17.11 2.40
N SER A 92 3.81 -17.83 1.93
CA SER A 92 3.93 -18.35 0.56
C SER A 92 2.88 -19.40 0.17
N ALA A 93 2.25 -20.06 1.15
CA ALA A 93 1.15 -21.01 0.93
C ALA A 93 -0.22 -20.31 0.88
N ASP A 94 -0.30 -19.18 0.15
CA ASP A 94 -1.56 -18.48 -0.15
C ASP A 94 -2.36 -18.06 1.11
N ALA A 95 -1.66 -17.61 2.15
CA ALA A 95 -2.26 -17.43 3.48
C ALA A 95 -2.97 -16.07 3.69
N ILE A 96 -2.73 -15.08 2.82
CA ILE A 96 -3.24 -13.72 3.02
C ILE A 96 -4.51 -13.52 2.20
N ARG A 97 -5.65 -13.48 2.89
CA ARG A 97 -6.96 -13.23 2.27
C ARG A 97 -7.08 -11.79 1.81
N TYR A 98 -7.79 -11.58 0.70
CA TYR A 98 -8.18 -10.23 0.30
C TYR A 98 -9.38 -9.77 1.13
N GLY A 99 -9.33 -8.59 1.72
CA GLY A 99 -10.37 -8.08 2.61
C GLY A 99 -10.19 -6.60 2.91
N LEU A 100 -11.06 -6.05 3.75
CA LEU A 100 -11.17 -4.60 4.00
C LEU A 100 -10.64 -4.23 5.39
N SER A 101 -9.97 -5.15 6.08
CA SER A 101 -9.56 -4.98 7.46
C SER A 101 -8.51 -3.89 7.65
N ASN A 102 -8.45 -3.37 8.87
CA ASN A 102 -7.40 -2.46 9.30
C ASN A 102 -6.02 -3.15 9.23
N PRO A 103 -4.98 -2.50 8.67
CA PRO A 103 -3.66 -3.11 8.50
C PRO A 103 -2.81 -3.24 9.77
N VAL A 104 -3.25 -2.70 10.91
CA VAL A 104 -2.42 -2.64 12.15
C VAL A 104 -2.36 -3.98 12.86
N GLY A 105 -1.15 -4.43 13.20
CA GLY A 105 -0.94 -5.62 14.04
C GLY A 105 -1.49 -6.92 13.45
N VAL A 106 -1.57 -7.00 12.11
CA VAL A 106 -2.07 -8.17 11.38
C VAL A 106 -0.99 -9.20 11.07
N PHE A 107 0.29 -8.86 11.27
CA PHE A 107 1.39 -9.81 11.21
C PHE A 107 1.92 -10.07 12.62
N ASP A 108 2.23 -11.34 12.88
CA ASP A 108 2.91 -11.75 14.09
C ASP A 108 4.32 -11.13 14.18
N THR A 109 4.67 -10.54 15.32
CA THR A 109 5.92 -9.79 15.45
C THR A 109 7.16 -10.66 15.41
N ASP A 110 7.04 -11.97 15.65
CA ASP A 110 8.17 -12.90 15.69
C ASP A 110 8.24 -13.68 14.39
N THR A 111 7.15 -14.39 14.05
CA THR A 111 7.05 -15.28 12.89
C THR A 111 6.72 -14.57 11.59
N LYS A 112 6.23 -13.32 11.60
CA LYS A 112 5.77 -12.58 10.39
C LYS A 112 4.62 -13.24 9.65
N LYS A 113 3.98 -14.24 10.26
CA LYS A 113 2.78 -14.90 9.73
C LYS A 113 1.57 -13.98 9.83
N PHE A 114 0.71 -14.00 8.81
CA PHE A 114 -0.55 -13.29 8.83
C PHE A 114 -1.49 -13.88 9.88
N LEU A 115 -2.04 -13.00 10.73
CA LEU A 115 -2.90 -13.35 11.84
C LEU A 115 -4.36 -13.21 11.43
N LEU A 116 -5.06 -14.34 11.30
CA LEU A 116 -6.50 -14.36 11.13
C LEU A 116 -7.21 -14.18 12.48
N GLY A 117 -8.33 -13.47 12.46
CA GLY A 117 -9.16 -13.25 13.64
C GLY A 117 -10.46 -12.52 13.30
N PRO A 118 -11.35 -12.32 14.29
CA PRO A 118 -12.67 -11.73 14.07
C PRO A 118 -12.65 -10.33 13.44
N THR A 119 -11.57 -9.57 13.66
CA THR A 119 -11.35 -8.22 13.11
C THR A 119 -10.23 -8.17 12.06
N ARG A 120 -9.81 -9.34 11.56
CA ARG A 120 -8.69 -9.52 10.63
C ARG A 120 -9.11 -10.47 9.51
N GLY A 121 -10.10 -10.02 8.73
CA GLY A 121 -10.70 -10.76 7.62
C GLY A 121 -9.82 -10.85 6.38
N GLY A 122 -8.99 -9.84 6.11
CA GLY A 122 -8.09 -9.82 4.96
C GLY A 122 -7.54 -8.43 4.67
N LEU A 123 -6.65 -8.32 3.69
CA LEU A 123 -6.03 -7.06 3.29
C LEU A 123 -6.26 -6.78 1.81
N THR A 124 -6.39 -5.51 1.45
CA THR A 124 -6.25 -5.04 0.07
C THR A 124 -4.77 -4.98 -0.31
N CYS A 125 -4.43 -4.76 -1.58
CA CYS A 125 -3.04 -4.52 -1.97
C CYS A 125 -2.42 -3.31 -1.25
N ALA A 126 -3.21 -2.26 -1.01
CA ALA A 126 -2.78 -1.04 -0.31
C ALA A 126 -2.63 -1.26 1.20
N SER A 127 -3.61 -1.87 1.85
CA SER A 127 -3.53 -2.18 3.28
C SER A 127 -2.47 -3.26 3.56
N PHE A 128 -2.17 -4.15 2.62
CA PHE A 128 -1.01 -5.05 2.70
C PHE A 128 0.31 -4.28 2.79
N VAL A 129 0.55 -3.30 1.91
CA VAL A 129 1.73 -2.45 2.02
C VAL A 129 1.78 -1.79 3.39
N LEU A 130 0.69 -1.17 3.84
CA LEU A 130 0.64 -0.52 5.15
C LEU A 130 0.94 -1.49 6.31
N ALA A 131 0.45 -2.73 6.23
CA ALA A 131 0.70 -3.77 7.23
C ALA A 131 2.17 -4.23 7.27
N VAL A 132 2.84 -4.36 6.12
CA VAL A 132 4.28 -4.65 6.06
C VAL A 132 5.07 -3.54 6.76
N PHE A 133 4.71 -2.29 6.49
CA PHE A 133 5.34 -1.12 7.10
C PHE A 133 5.07 -1.01 8.61
N ASP A 134 3.85 -1.33 9.06
CA ASP A 134 3.49 -1.44 10.47
C ASP A 134 4.33 -2.52 11.18
N CYS A 135 4.44 -3.71 10.58
CA CYS A 135 5.27 -4.81 11.07
C CYS A 135 6.75 -4.42 11.21
N ALA A 136 7.27 -3.60 10.29
CA ALA A 136 8.62 -3.06 10.35
C ALA A 136 8.80 -1.88 11.34
N ARG A 137 7.74 -1.53 12.09
CA ARG A 137 7.67 -0.36 12.98
C ARG A 137 8.00 0.93 12.24
N LEU A 138 7.58 1.04 10.98
CA LEU A 138 7.78 2.21 10.12
C LEU A 138 6.44 2.67 9.55
N GLN A 139 5.54 3.11 10.43
CA GLN A 139 4.20 3.54 10.06
C GLN A 139 4.21 4.62 8.95
N LEU A 140 3.64 4.31 7.79
CA LEU A 140 3.60 5.24 6.65
C LEU A 140 2.54 6.32 6.82
N VAL A 141 1.37 5.96 7.36
CA VAL A 141 0.18 6.80 7.37
C VAL A 141 -0.46 6.88 8.75
N GLU A 142 -1.14 7.99 9.02
CA GLU A 142 -1.86 8.20 10.28
C GLU A 142 -3.31 7.68 10.13
N TYR A 143 -3.58 6.49 10.65
CA TYR A 143 -4.86 5.80 10.45
C TYR A 143 -6.08 6.57 10.99
N SER A 144 -5.96 7.24 12.13
CA SER A 144 -7.05 8.00 12.77
C SER A 144 -7.57 9.18 11.94
N GLY A 145 -6.76 9.66 10.99
CA GLY A 145 -7.14 10.77 10.10
C GLY A 145 -7.70 10.32 8.76
N TRP A 146 -7.86 9.01 8.51
CA TRP A 146 -8.50 8.52 7.29
C TRP A 146 -10.02 8.70 7.37
N PRO A 147 -10.66 9.22 6.31
CA PRO A 147 -12.10 9.40 6.31
C PRO A 147 -12.81 8.05 6.32
N SER A 148 -14.01 8.03 6.89
CA SER A 148 -14.97 6.95 6.66
C SER A 148 -15.27 6.82 5.16
N PRO A 149 -15.65 5.63 4.67
CA PRO A 149 -15.99 5.41 3.26
C PRO A 149 -17.02 6.40 2.77
N ASP A 150 -16.73 7.05 1.64
CA ASP A 150 -17.72 7.79 0.87
C ASP A 150 -18.51 6.84 -0.06
N ALA A 151 -19.38 7.41 -0.91
CA ALA A 151 -20.19 6.63 -1.83
C ALA A 151 -19.35 5.86 -2.88
N GLU A 152 -18.23 6.41 -3.34
CA GLU A 152 -17.33 5.74 -4.29
C GLU A 152 -16.59 4.58 -3.60
N ASP A 153 -16.16 4.80 -2.37
CA ASP A 153 -15.50 3.78 -1.55
C ASP A 153 -16.46 2.63 -1.23
N TYR A 154 -17.71 2.92 -0.85
CA TYR A 154 -18.73 1.90 -0.63
C TYR A 154 -19.01 1.08 -1.89
N GLN A 155 -19.20 1.72 -3.03
CA GLN A 155 -19.41 1.02 -4.31
C GLN A 155 -18.24 0.08 -4.65
N TRP A 156 -17.01 0.53 -4.39
CA TRP A 156 -15.83 -0.30 -4.58
C TRP A 156 -15.77 -1.48 -3.59
N GLN A 157 -16.11 -1.26 -2.32
CA GLN A 157 -16.16 -2.31 -1.30
C GLN A 157 -17.21 -3.37 -1.63
N GLU A 158 -18.40 -2.95 -2.07
CA GLU A 158 -19.45 -3.86 -2.55
C GLU A 158 -19.00 -4.66 -3.78
N ALA A 159 -18.26 -4.03 -4.70
CA ALA A 159 -17.70 -4.76 -5.84
C ALA A 159 -16.72 -5.85 -5.39
N VAL A 160 -15.85 -5.56 -4.42
CA VAL A 160 -14.93 -6.56 -3.81
C VAL A 160 -15.72 -7.71 -3.19
N LEU A 161 -16.73 -7.41 -2.38
CA LEU A 161 -17.58 -8.43 -1.74
C LEU A 161 -18.28 -9.31 -2.79
N ASN A 162 -18.87 -8.70 -3.81
CA ASN A 162 -19.54 -9.42 -4.88
C ASN A 162 -18.58 -10.33 -5.65
N THR A 163 -17.36 -9.88 -5.95
CA THR A 163 -16.33 -10.73 -6.58
C THR A 163 -15.95 -11.91 -5.69
N LEU A 164 -15.78 -11.70 -4.37
CA LEU A 164 -15.50 -12.79 -3.43
C LEU A 164 -16.68 -13.79 -3.35
N MET A 165 -17.92 -13.31 -3.35
CA MET A 165 -19.11 -14.17 -3.37
C MET A 165 -19.19 -15.02 -4.64
N GLN A 166 -18.86 -14.44 -5.80
CA GLN A 166 -18.75 -15.18 -7.07
C GLN A 166 -17.65 -16.23 -7.02
N MET A 167 -16.46 -15.87 -6.51
CA MET A 167 -15.36 -16.82 -6.31
C MET A 167 -15.75 -17.96 -5.38
N ARG A 168 -16.45 -17.67 -4.28
CA ARG A 168 -16.98 -18.69 -3.37
C ARG A 168 -17.94 -19.65 -4.07
N ALA A 169 -18.81 -19.14 -4.93
CA ALA A 169 -19.76 -19.99 -5.67
C ALA A 169 -19.03 -21.01 -6.56
N SER A 170 -17.87 -20.64 -7.10
CA SER A 170 -17.02 -21.55 -7.90
C SER A 170 -16.05 -22.39 -7.05
N ASN A 171 -15.52 -21.84 -5.94
CA ASN A 171 -14.46 -22.43 -5.12
C ASN A 171 -14.74 -22.22 -3.61
N PRO A 172 -15.72 -22.93 -3.02
CA PRO A 172 -16.16 -22.70 -1.65
C PRO A 172 -15.10 -23.00 -0.58
N ASN A 173 -14.09 -23.82 -0.91
CA ASN A 173 -12.99 -24.13 0.00
C ASN A 173 -11.93 -23.02 0.05
N GLN A 174 -11.82 -22.19 -1.00
CA GLN A 174 -10.87 -21.10 -1.06
C GLN A 174 -11.43 -19.85 -0.37
N VAL A 175 -12.71 -19.57 -0.60
CA VAL A 175 -13.44 -18.44 0.00
C VAL A 175 -14.52 -18.96 0.93
N THR A 176 -14.23 -19.00 2.24
CA THR A 176 -15.18 -19.53 3.22
C THR A 176 -16.34 -18.56 3.49
N GLN A 177 -17.45 -19.07 4.03
CA GLN A 177 -18.60 -18.21 4.37
C GLN A 177 -18.24 -17.21 5.47
N GLU A 178 -17.45 -17.61 6.46
CA GLU A 178 -17.00 -16.75 7.55
C GLU A 178 -16.17 -15.57 7.02
N HIS A 179 -15.37 -15.80 5.97
CA HIS A 179 -14.62 -14.71 5.34
C HIS A 179 -15.56 -13.74 4.59
N ILE A 180 -16.57 -14.25 3.89
CA ILE A 180 -17.59 -13.40 3.24
C ILE A 180 -18.33 -12.54 4.27
N ASP A 181 -18.72 -13.13 5.40
CA ASP A 181 -19.45 -12.41 6.45
C ASP A 181 -18.56 -11.31 7.06
N CYS A 182 -17.28 -11.61 7.30
CA CYS A 182 -16.31 -10.63 7.79
C CYS A 182 -16.12 -9.45 6.80
N VAL A 183 -15.96 -9.71 5.50
CA VAL A 183 -15.82 -8.63 4.50
C VAL A 183 -17.12 -7.83 4.37
N ARG A 184 -18.28 -8.47 4.51
CA ARG A 184 -19.58 -7.79 4.51
C ARG A 184 -19.72 -6.83 5.70
N ASP A 185 -19.30 -7.25 6.88
CA ASP A 185 -19.36 -6.42 8.10
C ASP A 185 -18.39 -5.21 8.03
N GLU A 186 -17.28 -5.36 7.31
CA GLU A 186 -16.31 -4.30 7.06
C GLU A 186 -16.74 -3.32 5.95
N ALA A 187 -17.61 -3.74 5.03
CA ALA A 187 -18.10 -2.89 3.95
C ALA A 187 -18.91 -1.71 4.52
N GLY A 188 -18.59 -0.50 4.08
CA GLY A 188 -19.18 0.74 4.59
C GLY A 188 -18.65 1.22 5.95
N SER A 189 -17.89 0.40 6.69
CA SER A 189 -17.33 0.77 8.00
C SER A 189 -15.81 0.99 7.97
N SER A 190 -15.08 0.17 7.21
CA SER A 190 -13.62 0.23 7.12
C SER A 190 -13.14 1.32 6.16
N ALA A 191 -12.24 2.18 6.62
CA ALA A 191 -11.63 3.21 5.77
C ALA A 191 -10.85 2.62 4.58
N ARG A 192 -10.97 3.24 3.40
CA ARG A 192 -10.26 2.81 2.20
C ARG A 192 -8.90 3.49 2.07
N PHE A 193 -7.85 2.70 2.04
CA PHE A 193 -6.51 3.16 1.65
C PHE A 193 -6.33 2.96 0.16
N ARG A 194 -6.25 4.04 -0.62
CA ARG A 194 -6.07 3.92 -2.09
C ARG A 194 -4.60 3.69 -2.44
N PRO A 195 -4.27 2.87 -3.47
CA PRO A 195 -2.88 2.58 -3.87
C PRO A 195 -1.99 3.82 -4.05
N GLU A 196 -2.51 4.84 -4.73
CA GLU A 196 -1.83 6.11 -4.97
C GLU A 196 -1.55 6.91 -3.69
N GLN A 197 -2.43 6.81 -2.68
CA GLN A 197 -2.24 7.48 -1.38
C GLN A 197 -1.12 6.80 -0.59
N VAL A 198 -1.03 5.47 -0.67
CA VAL A 198 0.03 4.70 0.01
C VAL A 198 1.40 4.99 -0.63
N ALA A 199 1.49 4.99 -1.96
CA ALA A 199 2.72 5.37 -2.65
C ALA A 199 3.10 6.84 -2.40
N ALA A 200 2.11 7.74 -2.36
CA ALA A 200 2.31 9.13 -1.96
C ALA A 200 2.90 9.26 -0.54
N ALA A 201 2.38 8.49 0.42
CA ALA A 201 2.89 8.48 1.79
C ALA A 201 4.36 8.02 1.87
N ALA A 202 4.77 7.08 1.02
CA ALA A 202 6.15 6.64 0.92
C ALA A 202 7.09 7.76 0.41
N ALA A 203 6.64 8.53 -0.58
CA ALA A 203 7.40 9.62 -1.22
C ALA A 203 7.54 10.88 -0.34
N ILE A 204 6.66 11.10 0.64
CA ILE A 204 6.69 12.29 1.50
C ILE A 204 7.83 12.19 2.53
N ARG A 205 8.69 13.23 2.55
CA ARG A 205 9.97 13.21 3.27
C ARG A 205 9.89 13.44 4.79
N GLU A 206 9.06 14.37 5.26
CA GLU A 206 9.30 15.05 6.55
C GLU A 206 8.27 14.78 7.65
N ARG A 207 7.21 14.01 7.40
CA ARG A 207 6.14 13.77 8.41
C ARG A 207 5.56 12.37 8.27
N ARG A 208 6.24 11.37 8.86
CA ARG A 208 5.64 10.04 9.09
C ARG A 208 5.20 9.93 10.55
N PRO A 209 3.99 9.41 10.83
CA PRO A 209 2.99 8.95 9.86
C PRO A 209 2.38 10.11 9.05
N VAL A 210 2.08 9.87 7.77
CA VAL A 210 1.53 10.85 6.83
C VAL A 210 0.01 10.98 7.01
N LYS A 211 -0.47 12.21 7.15
CA LYS A 211 -1.91 12.53 7.22
C LYS A 211 -2.61 12.33 5.87
N TYR A 212 -3.87 11.87 5.91
CA TYR A 212 -4.73 11.67 4.74
C TYR A 212 -4.67 12.84 3.75
N ARG A 213 -4.84 14.09 4.20
CA ARG A 213 -4.84 15.27 3.32
C ARG A 213 -3.61 15.36 2.41
N TYR A 214 -2.43 14.98 2.91
CA TYR A 214 -1.18 15.04 2.17
C TYR A 214 -1.03 13.84 1.25
N ALA A 215 -1.37 12.65 1.73
CA ALA A 215 -1.38 11.42 0.94
C ALA A 215 -2.34 11.55 -0.26
N SER A 216 -3.53 12.09 -0.06
CA SER A 216 -4.52 12.33 -1.11
C SER A 216 -4.06 13.36 -2.13
N LEU A 217 -3.54 14.49 -1.69
CA LEU A 217 -3.07 15.55 -2.58
C LEU A 217 -1.89 15.11 -3.46
N VAL A 218 -0.92 14.40 -2.87
CA VAL A 218 0.22 13.83 -3.61
C VAL A 218 -0.23 12.64 -4.47
N GLY A 219 -1.16 11.83 -3.98
CA GLY A 219 -1.74 10.69 -4.71
C GLY A 219 -2.45 11.11 -6.00
N GLN A 220 -3.18 12.22 -5.99
CA GLN A 220 -3.78 12.77 -7.21
C GLN A 220 -2.73 13.11 -8.28
N GLN A 221 -1.57 13.64 -7.88
CA GLN A 221 -0.47 13.91 -8.80
C GLN A 221 0.16 12.62 -9.34
N ILE A 222 0.23 11.56 -8.53
CA ILE A 222 0.66 10.23 -8.98
C ILE A 222 -0.33 9.68 -10.03
N VAL A 223 -1.64 9.81 -9.82
CA VAL A 223 -2.64 9.38 -10.81
C VAL A 223 -2.50 10.15 -12.13
N ARG A 224 -2.25 11.46 -12.08
CA ARG A 224 -1.96 12.26 -13.28
C ARG A 224 -0.72 11.75 -14.00
N LEU A 225 0.36 11.46 -13.26
CA LEU A 225 1.59 10.89 -13.81
C LEU A 225 1.34 9.55 -14.51
N LEU A 226 0.61 8.63 -13.86
CA LEU A 226 0.27 7.32 -14.43
C LEU A 226 -0.53 7.45 -15.75
N ARG A 227 -1.32 8.51 -15.88
CA ARG A 227 -2.15 8.80 -17.06
C ARG A 227 -1.46 9.67 -18.10
N GLY A 228 -0.15 9.92 -17.96
CA GLY A 228 0.63 10.75 -18.88
C GLY A 228 0.22 12.23 -18.88
N GLN A 229 -0.52 12.69 -17.86
CA GLN A 229 -0.94 14.08 -17.74
C GLN A 229 0.19 14.94 -17.16
N PRO A 230 0.34 16.20 -17.61
CA PRO A 230 1.38 17.09 -17.11
C PRO A 230 1.24 17.36 -15.61
N PHE A 231 2.38 17.42 -14.93
CA PHE A 231 2.45 17.72 -13.50
C PHE A 231 2.16 19.21 -13.25
N GLU A 232 1.24 19.51 -12.34
CA GLU A 232 1.09 20.88 -11.85
C GLU A 232 2.21 21.19 -10.85
N ARG A 233 3.22 21.95 -11.30
CA ARG A 233 4.45 22.23 -10.54
C ARG A 233 4.26 23.02 -9.23
N GLU A 234 3.08 23.57 -8.96
CA GLU A 234 2.81 24.33 -7.75
C GLU A 234 1.63 23.73 -6.98
N ILE A 235 1.93 22.77 -6.10
CA ILE A 235 1.21 22.78 -4.81
C ILE A 235 1.78 24.00 -4.09
N ARG A 236 1.26 25.19 -4.38
CA ARG A 236 1.40 26.34 -3.50
C ARG A 236 0.71 25.94 -2.21
N MET A 237 1.48 25.33 -1.32
CA MET A 237 1.18 25.35 0.09
C MET A 237 0.82 26.79 0.41
N SER A 238 -0.42 26.98 0.87
CA SER A 238 -0.87 28.31 1.24
C SER A 238 0.16 28.90 2.21
N VAL A 239 0.30 30.22 2.22
CA VAL A 239 1.16 30.88 3.22
C VAL A 239 0.78 30.38 4.63
N TRP A 240 -0.50 30.08 4.85
CA TRP A 240 -1.01 29.43 6.05
C TRP A 240 -0.44 28.03 6.31
N ASP A 241 -0.31 27.15 5.32
CA ASP A 241 0.32 25.85 5.54
C ASP A 241 1.82 25.96 5.87
N ARG A 242 2.49 27.01 5.38
CA ARG A 242 3.89 27.32 5.73
C ARG A 242 4.00 27.92 7.14
N VAL A 243 3.06 28.79 7.51
CA VAL A 243 2.97 29.39 8.85
C VAL A 243 2.60 28.34 9.90
N MET A 244 1.62 27.49 9.64
CA MET A 244 1.25 26.38 10.53
C MET A 244 2.38 25.36 10.66
N ARG A 245 3.18 25.14 9.59
CA ARG A 245 4.42 24.35 9.68
C ARG A 245 5.49 24.97 10.58
N TRP A 246 5.55 26.30 10.64
CA TRP A 246 6.47 27.02 11.53
C TRP A 246 6.00 26.94 12.98
N ILE A 247 4.70 27.13 13.23
CA ILE A 247 4.11 27.06 14.58
C ILE A 247 4.21 25.63 15.17
N ASP A 248 3.95 24.59 14.36
CA ASP A 248 4.08 23.18 14.79
C ASP A 248 5.52 22.77 15.14
N ARG A 249 6.55 23.53 14.75
CA ARG A 249 7.96 23.22 15.09
C ARG A 249 8.39 23.72 16.47
N PHE A 250 7.57 24.57 17.11
CA PHE A 250 7.85 25.17 18.43
C PHE A 250 6.88 24.68 19.52
N ARG A 251 6.19 23.56 19.26
CA ARG A 251 5.44 22.76 20.24
C ARG A 251 6.06 21.38 20.33
#